data_AF-A0A7W1VS63-F1
#
_entry.id   AF-A0A7W1VS63-F1
#
_cell.length_a   1.000
_cell.length_b   1.000
_cell.length_c   1.000
_cell.angle_alpha   90.00
_cell.angle_beta   90.00
_cell.angle_gamma   90.00
#
_symmetry.space_group_name_H-M   'P 1'
#
loop_
_entity.id
_entity.type
_entity.pdbx_description
1 polymer ?
#
loop_
_entity_poly.entity_id
_entity_poly.type
_entity_poly.pdbx_seq_one_letter_code
_entity_poly.pdbx_strand_id
1 'polypeptide(L)'
;MNDKNQNESPFGEIIYSYTRKQAVADGVQIEVTKTAQEAGIKFPVFITRAVFDTYVAIPEGVTGQDEVGRLWDIIWMLRYAIQNSREGAERIGVPLYVWNDNIRARLVKLIAVCSALDIDDPQPAITVMLPDED
;
A
#
# COMPACT_ATOMS: atom_id res chain seq x y z
N MET A 1 -41.66 10.81 -7.60
CA MET A 1 -40.33 11.22 -8.09
C MET A 1 -39.76 12.27 -7.14
N ASN A 2 -38.63 12.01 -6.51
CA ASN A 2 -37.75 13.05 -5.96
C ASN A 2 -36.37 12.43 -5.72
N ASP A 3 -35.60 12.33 -6.81
CA ASP A 3 -34.16 12.05 -6.75
C ASP A 3 -33.46 13.30 -6.21
N LYS A 4 -33.05 13.25 -4.95
CA LYS A 4 -32.12 14.24 -4.39
C LYS A 4 -30.71 13.84 -4.85
N ASN A 5 -30.19 14.55 -5.84
CA ASN A 5 -28.78 14.50 -6.23
C ASN A 5 -27.88 14.72 -5.00
N GLN A 6 -27.11 13.70 -4.61
CA GLN A 6 -26.20 13.70 -3.45
C GLN A 6 -24.84 14.38 -3.74
N ASN A 7 -24.76 15.35 -4.66
CA ASN A 7 -23.48 15.87 -5.17
C ASN A 7 -23.06 17.26 -4.67
N GLU A 8 -23.68 17.80 -3.62
CA GLU A 8 -23.23 19.08 -3.03
C GLU A 8 -22.10 18.86 -2.02
N SER A 9 -20.86 18.78 -2.52
CA SER A 9 -19.67 18.98 -1.71
C SER A 9 -19.56 20.45 -1.28
N PRO A 10 -19.13 20.77 -0.05
CA PRO A 10 -18.99 22.16 0.44
C PRO A 10 -17.99 23.02 -0.36
N PHE A 11 -17.29 22.43 -1.34
CA PHE A 11 -16.32 23.10 -2.21
C PHE A 11 -16.77 23.23 -3.68
N GLY A 12 -18.01 22.84 -4.03
CA GLY A 12 -18.56 22.91 -5.39
C GLY A 12 -18.69 21.55 -6.09
N GLU A 13 -19.07 21.56 -7.37
CA GLU A 13 -19.22 20.37 -8.20
C GLU A 13 -17.87 19.67 -8.40
N ILE A 14 -17.77 18.38 -8.06
CA ILE A 14 -16.56 17.58 -8.23
C ILE A 14 -16.28 17.44 -9.73
N ILE A 15 -15.30 18.18 -10.24
CA ILE A 15 -14.93 18.18 -11.66
C ILE A 15 -14.16 16.93 -12.09
N TYR A 16 -13.50 16.25 -11.15
CA TYR A 16 -12.79 14.99 -11.36
C TYR A 16 -12.47 14.32 -10.01
N SER A 17 -12.79 13.04 -9.87
CA SER A 17 -12.31 12.20 -8.78
C SER A 17 -11.56 11.00 -9.36
N TYR A 18 -10.34 10.78 -8.88
CA TYR A 18 -9.55 9.60 -9.23
C TYR A 18 -9.76 8.55 -8.14
N THR A 19 -10.46 7.48 -8.49
CA THR A 19 -10.86 6.45 -7.52
C THR A 19 -9.74 5.46 -7.30
N ARG A 20 -9.72 4.80 -6.14
CA ARG A 20 -8.72 3.75 -5.89
C ARG A 20 -8.93 2.56 -6.83
N LYS A 21 -10.18 2.29 -7.23
CA LYS A 21 -10.49 1.30 -8.28
C LYS A 21 -9.83 1.65 -9.61
N GLN A 22 -9.80 2.94 -10.00
CA GLN A 22 -9.07 3.40 -11.18
C GLN A 22 -7.55 3.24 -10.99
N ALA A 23 -6.99 3.63 -9.84
CA ALA A 23 -5.57 3.44 -9.55
C ALA A 23 -5.11 1.96 -9.64
N VAL A 24 -5.97 1.03 -9.23
CA VAL A 24 -5.72 -0.42 -9.37
C VAL A 24 -5.86 -0.87 -10.83
N ALA A 25 -6.88 -0.39 -11.55
CA ALA A 25 -7.08 -0.71 -12.97
C ALA A 25 -5.92 -0.19 -13.85
N ASP A 26 -5.39 0.98 -13.53
CA ASP A 26 -4.26 1.61 -14.21
C ASP A 26 -2.91 1.02 -13.77
N GLY A 27 -2.91 0.11 -12.78
CA GLY A 27 -1.71 -0.56 -12.29
C GLY A 27 -0.78 0.31 -11.44
N VAL A 28 -1.23 1.50 -11.04
CA VAL A 28 -0.49 2.44 -10.17
C VAL A 28 -0.44 1.91 -8.74
N GLN A 29 -1.52 1.27 -8.28
CA GLN A 29 -1.59 0.57 -7.01
C GLN A 29 -1.92 -0.91 -7.22
N ILE A 30 -1.35 -1.76 -6.38
CA ILE A 30 -1.58 -3.19 -6.39
C ILE A 30 -2.24 -3.57 -5.08
N GLU A 31 -3.42 -4.18 -5.16
CA GLU A 31 -4.13 -4.68 -3.99
C GLU A 31 -3.48 -5.97 -3.48
N VAL A 32 -3.16 -6.00 -2.19
CA VAL A 32 -2.52 -7.14 -1.50
C VAL A 32 -3.31 -7.55 -0.24
N THR A 33 -4.58 -7.16 -0.17
CA THR A 33 -5.49 -7.39 0.96
C THR A 33 -5.54 -8.86 1.38
N LYS A 34 -5.53 -9.81 0.44
CA LYS A 34 -5.60 -11.24 0.76
C LYS A 34 -4.40 -11.70 1.60
N THR A 35 -3.18 -11.39 1.16
CA THR A 35 -1.94 -11.71 1.90
C THR A 35 -1.87 -10.97 3.22
N ALA A 36 -2.35 -9.72 3.26
CA ALA A 36 -2.44 -8.93 4.48
C ALA A 36 -3.38 -9.57 5.53
N GLN A 37 -4.53 -10.10 5.09
CA GLN A 37 -5.47 -10.82 5.94
C GLN A 37 -4.88 -12.10 6.51
N GLU A 38 -4.11 -12.85 5.72
CA GLU A 38 -3.37 -14.04 6.16
C GLU A 38 -2.35 -13.70 7.27
N ALA A 39 -1.72 -12.52 7.19
CA ALA A 39 -0.85 -12.00 8.24
C ALA A 39 -1.61 -11.42 9.45
N GLY A 40 -2.94 -11.31 9.38
CA GLY A 40 -3.81 -10.80 10.44
C GLY A 40 -4.09 -9.29 10.40
N ILE A 41 -3.78 -8.61 9.29
CA ILE A 41 -4.20 -7.23 9.05
C ILE A 41 -5.64 -7.25 8.52
N LYS A 42 -6.54 -6.53 9.20
CA LYS A 42 -7.99 -6.54 8.87
C LYS A 42 -8.37 -5.52 7.79
N PHE A 43 -7.59 -4.45 7.67
CA PHE A 43 -7.85 -3.38 6.71
C PHE A 43 -7.40 -3.78 5.31
N PRO A 44 -8.06 -3.31 4.25
CA PRO A 44 -7.53 -3.37 2.90
C PRO A 44 -6.11 -2.83 2.82
N VAL A 45 -5.23 -3.51 2.10
CA VAL A 45 -3.83 -3.10 1.95
C VAL A 45 -3.46 -3.01 0.49
N PHE A 46 -2.82 -1.91 0.15
CA PHE A 46 -2.32 -1.58 -1.19
C PHE A 46 -0.84 -1.29 -1.12
N ILE A 47 -0.12 -1.60 -2.19
CA ILE A 47 1.26 -1.17 -2.40
C ILE A 47 1.36 -0.40 -3.71
N THR A 48 2.25 0.59 -3.78
CA THR A 48 2.50 1.30 -5.05
C THR A 48 3.20 0.38 -6.04
N ARG A 49 3.03 0.67 -7.33
CA ARG A 49 3.76 -0.02 -8.39
C ARG A 49 5.27 0.04 -8.19
N ALA A 50 5.78 1.19 -7.72
CA ALA A 50 7.19 1.37 -7.45
C ALA A 50 7.70 0.43 -6.35
N VAL A 51 6.95 0.25 -5.27
CA VAL A 51 7.27 -0.74 -4.23
C VAL A 51 7.27 -2.16 -4.80
N PHE A 52 6.27 -2.50 -5.62
CA PHE A 52 6.20 -3.82 -6.24
C PHE A 52 7.42 -4.09 -7.15
N ASP A 53 7.72 -3.18 -8.07
CA ASP A 53 8.83 -3.36 -9.02
C ASP A 53 10.20 -3.41 -8.35
N THR A 54 10.37 -2.64 -7.27
CA THR A 54 11.68 -2.52 -6.62
C THR A 54 11.93 -3.66 -5.62
N TYR A 55 10.88 -4.15 -4.95
CA TYR A 55 11.03 -5.02 -3.78
C TYR A 55 10.25 -6.33 -3.84
N VAL A 56 9.20 -6.44 -4.66
CA VAL A 56 8.44 -7.69 -4.82
C VAL A 56 8.91 -8.45 -6.05
N ALA A 57 8.97 -7.77 -7.20
CA ALA A 57 9.48 -8.34 -8.43
C ALA A 57 10.92 -8.81 -8.24
N ILE A 58 11.25 -9.96 -8.82
CA ILE A 58 12.59 -10.56 -8.70
C ILE A 58 13.49 -9.89 -9.74
N PRO A 59 14.59 -9.22 -9.34
CA PRO A 59 15.54 -8.65 -10.28
C PRO A 59 16.21 -9.74 -11.12
N GLU A 60 16.56 -9.41 -12.37
CA GLU A 60 17.25 -10.34 -13.26
C GLU A 60 18.57 -10.83 -12.63
N GLY A 61 18.79 -12.14 -12.68
CA GLY A 61 19.99 -12.78 -12.12
C GLY A 61 19.91 -13.14 -10.63
N VAL A 62 18.86 -12.76 -9.92
CA VAL A 62 18.61 -13.23 -8.55
C VAL A 62 17.97 -14.63 -8.60
N THR A 63 18.57 -15.59 -7.89
CA THR A 63 18.10 -16.99 -7.87
C THR A 63 17.65 -17.41 -6.47
N GLY A 64 16.62 -18.25 -6.38
CA GLY A 64 16.16 -18.82 -5.11
C GLY A 64 15.25 -17.90 -4.27
N GLN A 65 14.73 -16.83 -4.87
CA GLN A 65 13.69 -15.99 -4.29
C GLN A 65 12.39 -16.15 -5.06
N ASP A 66 11.29 -15.84 -4.38
CA ASP A 66 9.93 -15.92 -4.89
C ASP A 66 9.19 -14.62 -4.56
N GLU A 67 8.33 -14.18 -5.46
CA GLU A 67 7.54 -12.95 -5.31
C GLU A 67 6.56 -13.06 -4.14
N VAL A 68 5.97 -14.24 -3.90
CA VAL A 68 5.04 -14.45 -2.77
C VAL A 68 5.78 -14.30 -1.44
N GLY A 69 6.97 -14.88 -1.32
CA GLY A 69 7.84 -14.72 -0.15
C GLY A 69 8.26 -13.27 0.08
N ARG A 70 8.65 -12.54 -0.97
CA ARG A 70 9.01 -11.13 -0.87
C ARG A 70 7.84 -10.24 -0.45
N LEU A 71 6.67 -10.47 -1.03
CA LEU A 71 5.45 -9.79 -0.62
C LEU A 71 5.12 -10.08 0.84
N TRP A 72 5.26 -11.35 1.25
CA TRP A 72 5.04 -11.76 2.64
C TRP A 72 5.96 -10.99 3.61
N ASP A 73 7.24 -10.81 3.27
CA ASP A 73 8.17 -10.04 4.10
C ASP A 73 7.72 -8.58 4.28
N ILE A 74 7.25 -7.92 3.22
CA ILE A 74 6.70 -6.55 3.28
C ILE A 74 5.49 -6.50 4.23
N ILE A 75 4.55 -7.42 4.05
CA ILE A 75 3.32 -7.47 4.86
C ILE A 75 3.62 -7.78 6.32
N TRP A 76 4.57 -8.69 6.57
CA TRP A 76 4.97 -9.04 7.92
C TRP A 76 5.67 -7.88 8.63
N MET A 77 6.57 -7.17 7.92
CA MET A 77 7.22 -5.98 8.45
C MET A 77 6.24 -4.82 8.64
N LEU A 78 5.25 -4.66 7.76
CA LEU A 78 4.15 -3.71 7.92
C LEU A 78 3.39 -3.98 9.22
N ARG A 79 2.98 -5.23 9.45
CA ARG A 79 2.29 -5.63 10.68
C ARG A 79 3.11 -5.29 11.92
N TYR A 80 4.40 -5.62 11.90
CA TYR A 80 5.30 -5.31 13.01
C TYR A 80 5.42 -3.79 13.22
N ALA A 81 5.55 -3.01 12.16
CA ALA A 81 5.65 -1.56 12.23
C ALA A 81 4.37 -0.92 12.80
N ILE A 82 3.18 -1.40 12.41
CA ILE A 82 1.90 -0.95 12.96
C ILE A 82 1.83 -1.21 14.47
N GLN A 83 2.18 -2.42 14.91
CA GLN A 83 2.12 -2.79 16.34
C GLN A 83 3.08 -2.00 17.22
N ASN A 84 4.19 -1.49 16.67
CA ASN A 84 5.18 -0.70 17.38
C ASN A 84 5.04 0.82 17.14
N SER A 85 4.05 1.23 16.35
CA SER A 85 3.80 2.65 16.07
C SER A 85 3.16 3.35 17.27
N ARG A 86 3.33 4.66 17.35
CA ARG A 86 2.65 5.49 18.34
C ARG A 86 1.20 5.71 17.90
N GLU A 87 0.30 5.84 18.87
CA GLU A 87 -1.08 6.23 18.60
C GLU A 87 -1.11 7.58 17.87
N GLY A 88 -1.96 7.68 16.84
CA GLY A 88 -2.09 8.89 16.02
C GLY A 88 -0.98 9.15 15.00
N ALA A 89 -0.09 8.19 14.74
CA ALA A 89 0.92 8.33 13.69
C ALA A 89 0.28 8.38 12.28
N GLU A 90 0.49 9.48 11.56
CA GLU A 90 -0.01 9.65 10.18
C GLU A 90 0.80 8.84 9.15
N ARG A 91 2.12 8.72 9.38
CA ARG A 91 3.06 7.98 8.56
C ARG A 91 3.84 6.99 9.43
N ILE A 92 3.81 5.71 9.07
CA ILE A 92 4.50 4.63 9.78
C ILE A 92 5.67 4.15 8.92
N GLY A 93 6.90 4.23 9.46
CA GLY A 93 8.07 3.69 8.79
C GLY A 93 8.09 2.16 8.86
N VAL A 94 8.23 1.51 7.71
CA VAL A 94 8.31 0.05 7.58
C VAL A 94 9.74 -0.33 7.16
N PRO A 95 10.62 -0.69 8.11
CA PRO A 95 11.97 -1.15 7.78
C PRO A 95 11.92 -2.54 7.14
N LEU A 96 12.67 -2.75 6.08
CA LEU A 96 12.73 -4.03 5.36
C LEU A 96 14.16 -4.32 4.92
N TYR A 97 14.63 -5.54 5.13
CA TYR A 97 15.90 -5.99 4.55
C TYR A 97 15.60 -6.66 3.21
N VAL A 98 16.11 -6.08 2.12
CA VAL A 98 15.89 -6.60 0.77
C VAL A 98 17.18 -7.14 0.20
N TRP A 99 17.11 -8.33 -0.40
CA TRP A 99 18.23 -8.96 -1.07
C TRP A 99 18.04 -8.92 -2.59
N ASN A 100 18.51 -7.84 -3.24
CA ASN A 100 18.29 -7.60 -4.68
C ASN A 100 19.48 -7.96 -5.59
N ASP A 101 20.66 -8.30 -5.05
CA ASP A 101 21.89 -8.38 -5.85
C ASP A 101 22.77 -9.62 -5.58
N ASN A 102 22.23 -10.70 -4.97
CA ASN A 102 22.96 -11.92 -4.55
C ASN A 102 24.20 -11.68 -3.67
N ILE A 103 24.50 -10.43 -3.28
CA ILE A 103 25.70 -10.07 -2.52
C ILE A 103 25.33 -9.81 -1.07
N ARG A 104 24.38 -8.89 -0.81
CA ARG A 104 23.98 -8.57 0.56
C ARG A 104 22.56 -8.04 0.67
N ALA A 105 21.92 -8.33 1.79
CA ALA A 105 20.68 -7.67 2.16
C ALA A 105 20.95 -6.19 2.52
N ARG A 106 20.08 -5.29 2.08
CA ARG A 106 20.13 -3.85 2.39
C ARG A 106 18.88 -3.43 3.12
N LEU A 107 19.05 -2.63 4.17
CA LEU A 107 17.94 -2.02 4.88
C LEU A 107 17.35 -0.90 4.04
N VAL A 108 16.07 -1.04 3.67
CA VAL A 108 15.25 0.01 3.06
C VAL A 108 14.15 0.42 4.04
N LYS A 109 13.59 1.61 3.84
CA LYS A 109 12.49 2.13 4.65
C LYS A 109 11.34 2.49 3.73
N LEU A 110 10.26 1.74 3.82
CA LEU A 110 8.99 2.08 3.20
C LEU A 110 8.18 2.95 4.16
N ILE A 111 7.15 3.61 3.65
CA ILE A 111 6.16 4.34 4.45
C ILE A 111 4.81 3.66 4.28
N ALA A 112 4.10 3.46 5.39
CA ALA A 112 2.70 3.08 5.39
C ALA A 112 1.83 4.24 5.86
N VAL A 113 0.75 4.50 5.14
CA VAL A 113 -0.27 5.51 5.46
C VAL A 113 -1.63 4.85 5.54
N CYS A 114 -2.49 5.35 6.44
CA CYS A 114 -3.88 4.94 6.54
C CYS A 114 -4.78 6.10 6.08
N SER A 115 -5.58 5.85 5.04
CA SER A 115 -6.50 6.83 4.47
C SER A 115 -7.86 6.19 4.20
N ALA A 116 -8.85 6.98 3.76
CA ALA A 116 -10.07 6.41 3.18
C ALA A 116 -9.71 5.51 1.98
N LEU A 117 -10.51 4.46 1.77
CA LEU A 117 -10.36 3.55 0.65
C LEU A 117 -10.62 4.29 -0.66
N ASP A 118 -11.73 5.02 -0.73
CA ASP A 118 -12.13 5.77 -1.92
C ASP A 118 -12.89 7.04 -1.55
N ILE A 119 -13.14 7.92 -2.52
CA ILE A 119 -13.87 9.18 -2.30
C ILE A 119 -15.30 8.96 -1.77
N ASP A 120 -15.92 7.87 -2.21
CA ASP A 120 -17.27 7.43 -1.87
C ASP A 120 -17.28 6.29 -0.84
N ASP A 121 -16.10 5.82 -0.39
CA ASP A 121 -15.95 4.75 0.59
C ASP A 121 -14.99 5.14 1.72
N PRO A 122 -15.52 5.59 2.88
CA PRO A 122 -14.71 6.07 3.98
C PRO A 122 -14.04 4.94 4.78
N GLN A 123 -14.16 3.68 4.38
CA GLN A 123 -13.50 2.59 5.09
C GLN A 123 -11.97 2.79 5.11
N PRO A 124 -11.29 2.55 6.23
CA PRO A 124 -9.86 2.75 6.33
C PRO A 124 -9.10 1.71 5.49
N ALA A 125 -8.13 2.18 4.71
CA ALA A 125 -7.24 1.38 3.89
C ALA A 125 -5.78 1.80 4.10
N ILE A 126 -4.88 0.81 4.08
CA ILE A 126 -3.44 1.03 4.26
C ILE A 126 -2.78 1.04 2.88
N THR A 127 -1.92 2.02 2.65
CA THR A 127 -1.07 2.08 1.45
C THR A 127 0.40 2.06 1.86
N VAL A 128 1.19 1.17 1.27
CA VAL A 128 2.64 1.11 1.44
C VAL A 128 3.32 1.69 0.20
N MET A 129 4.20 2.67 0.40
CA MET A 129 4.86 3.43 -0.65
C MET A 129 6.34 3.69 -0.32
N LEU A 130 7.10 4.12 -1.32
CA LEU A 130 8.44 4.66 -1.13
C LEU A 130 8.39 5.97 -0.33
N PRO A 131 9.46 6.33 0.38
CA PRO A 131 9.48 7.55 1.19
C PRO A 131 9.42 8.83 0.37
N ASP A 132 9.82 8.76 -0.90
CA ASP A 132 9.83 9.87 -1.85
C ASP A 132 8.55 9.93 -2.70
N GLU A 133 7.62 8.98 -2.51
CA GLU A 133 6.27 9.04 -3.05
C GLU A 133 5.38 9.84 -2.09
N ASP A 134 4.58 10.77 -2.63
CA ASP A 134 3.63 11.61 -1.88
C ASP A 134 2.19 11.16 -2.10
#